data_AF-A0A0N1JY93-F1
#
_entry.id   AF-A0A0N1JY93-F1
#
_cell.length_a   1.000
_cell.length_b   1.000
_cell.length_c   1.000
_cell.angle_alpha   90.00
_cell.angle_beta   90.00
_cell.angle_gamma   90.00
#
_symmetry.space_group_name_H-M   'P 1'
#
loop_
_entity.id
_entity.type
_entity.pdbx_description
1 polymer ?
#
loop_
_entity_poly.entity_id
_entity_poly.type
_entity_poly.pdbx_seq_one_letter_code
_entity_poly.pdbx_strand_id
1 'polypeptide(L)' 'EDREAYGRFAAGQSPLALFITCSDSRVVPSLITGAGPGELFELRTAGNAVPVYQEGMAASSEAATIEYAM' A
#
# COMPACT_ATOMS: atom_id res chain seq x y z
N GLU A 1 -15.78 -8.35 18.80
CA GLU A 1 -14.33 -8.58 18.69
C GLU A 1 -13.76 -7.82 17.50
N ASP A 2 -14.24 -8.04 16.26
CA ASP A 2 -13.81 -7.25 15.09
C ASP A 2 -14.02 -5.73 15.22
N ARG A 3 -15.15 -5.29 15.76
CA ARG A 3 -15.48 -3.85 15.87
C ARG A 3 -14.49 -3.06 16.73
N GLU A 4 -13.93 -3.68 17.76
CA GLU A 4 -12.94 -3.06 18.64
C GLU A 4 -11.56 -3.04 17.98
N ALA A 5 -11.20 -4.14 17.31
CA ALA A 5 -9.99 -4.23 16.49
C ALA A 5 -10.00 -3.24 15.31
N TYR A 6 -11.15 -2.99 14.68
CA TYR A 6 -11.26 -1.97 13.63
C TYR A 6 -11.33 -0.55 14.19
N GLY A 7 -11.86 -0.37 15.40
CA GLY A 7 -11.93 0.93 16.07
C GLY A 7 -10.55 1.58 16.26
N ARG A 8 -9.49 0.77 16.48
CA ARG A 8 -8.12 1.30 16.63
C ARG A 8 -7.59 1.96 15.35
N PHE A 9 -8.03 1.53 14.17
CA PHE A 9 -7.55 2.09 12.90
C PHE A 9 -8.14 3.48 12.61
N ALA A 10 -9.23 3.87 13.28
CA ALA A 10 -9.79 5.21 13.16
C ALA A 10 -8.87 6.29 13.76
N ALA A 11 -8.01 5.92 14.70
CA ALA A 11 -7.02 6.82 15.28
C ALA A 11 -5.76 6.98 14.41
N GLY A 12 -5.57 6.09 13.43
CA GLY A 12 -4.43 6.10 12.52
C GLY A 12 -3.95 4.70 12.15
N GLN A 13 -2.90 4.66 11.33
CA GLN A 13 -2.24 3.43 10.90
C GLN A 13 -0.72 3.59 11.00
N SER A 14 -0.03 2.48 11.26
CA SER A 14 1.43 2.38 11.18
C SER A 14 1.79 1.02 10.60
N PRO A 15 1.64 0.86 9.27
CA PRO A 15 1.91 -0.41 8.59
C PRO A 15 3.39 -0.79 8.69
N LEU A 16 3.67 -2.09 8.70
CA LEU A 16 5.05 -2.61 8.78
C LEU A 16 5.81 -2.38 7.47
N ALA A 17 5.11 -2.44 6.34
CA ALA A 17 5.72 -2.34 5.02
C ALA A 17 4.77 -1.75 3.97
N LEU A 18 5.36 -1.06 2.99
CA LEU A 18 4.74 -0.78 1.69
C LEU A 18 4.90 -2.01 0.78
N PHE A 19 3.80 -2.57 0.30
CA PHE A 19 3.78 -3.66 -0.67
C PHE A 19 3.38 -3.14 -2.05
N ILE A 20 4.32 -3.14 -2.99
CA ILE A 20 4.06 -2.78 -4.40
C ILE A 20 3.77 -4.05 -5.20
N THR A 21 2.61 -4.13 -5.83
CA THR A 21 2.21 -5.32 -6.61
C THR A 21 1.32 -4.99 -7.81
N CYS A 22 0.99 -6.02 -8.58
CA CYS A 22 0.13 -5.90 -9.75
C CYS A 22 -1.35 -5.78 -9.33
N SER A 23 -2.14 -5.01 -10.08
CA SER A 23 -3.59 -4.99 -9.97
C SER A 23 -4.27 -6.30 -10.42
N ASP A 24 -3.50 -7.31 -10.88
CA ASP A 24 -4.02 -8.66 -11.19
C ASP A 24 -4.84 -9.19 -10.01
N SER A 25 -6.08 -9.60 -10.30
CA SER A 25 -7.05 -10.01 -9.27
C SER A 25 -6.67 -11.29 -8.53
N ARG A 26 -5.71 -12.05 -9.06
CA ARG A 26 -5.18 -13.26 -8.43
C ARG A 26 -4.05 -12.96 -7.43
N VAL A 27 -3.49 -11.75 -7.47
CA VAL A 27 -2.39 -11.33 -6.59
C VAL A 27 -2.97 -10.44 -5.49
N VAL A 28 -3.30 -11.06 -4.36
CA VAL A 28 -3.87 -10.39 -3.19
C VAL A 28 -2.83 -10.42 -2.05
N PRO A 29 -2.14 -9.30 -1.75
CA PRO A 29 -1.00 -9.30 -0.83
C PRO A 29 -1.32 -9.84 0.57
N SER A 30 -2.46 -9.45 1.15
CA SER A 30 -2.90 -9.95 2.46
C SER A 30 -3.08 -11.47 2.49
N LEU A 31 -3.62 -12.08 1.42
CA LEU A 31 -3.77 -13.54 1.34
C LEU A 31 -2.43 -14.26 1.16
N ILE A 32 -1.49 -13.65 0.42
CA ILE A 32 -0.16 -14.24 0.17
C ILE A 32 0.71 -14.18 1.43
N THR A 33 0.63 -13.09 2.18
CA THR A 33 1.49 -12.82 3.33
C THR A 33 0.88 -13.24 4.67
N GLY A 34 -0.44 -13.44 4.71
CA GLY A 34 -1.19 -13.60 5.96
C GLY A 34 -1.38 -12.31 6.74
N ALA A 35 -1.09 -11.14 6.15
CA ALA A 35 -1.21 -9.85 6.82
C ALA A 35 -2.67 -9.48 7.09
N GLY A 36 -2.93 -9.00 8.30
CA GLY A 36 -4.19 -8.43 8.74
C GLY A 36 -4.34 -6.95 8.38
N PRO A 37 -5.51 -6.37 8.66
CA PRO A 37 -5.78 -4.96 8.41
C PRO A 37 -4.77 -4.05 9.12
N GLY A 38 -4.27 -3.05 8.40
CA GLY A 38 -3.32 -2.06 8.91
C GLY A 38 -1.86 -2.53 9.01
N GLU A 39 -1.56 -3.80 8.68
CA GLU A 39 -0.18 -4.33 8.70
C GLU A 39 0.59 -4.04 7.40
N LEU A 40 -0.12 -3.93 6.27
CA LEU A 40 0.45 -3.55 4.97
C LEU A 40 -0.17 -2.26 4.46
N PHE A 41 0.66 -1.42 3.84
CA PHE A 41 0.24 -0.34 2.97
C PHE A 41 0.43 -0.81 1.52
N GLU A 42 -0.62 -0.84 0.70
CA GLU A 42 -0.56 -1.47 -0.63
C GLU A 42 -0.60 -0.45 -1.77
N LEU A 43 0.35 -0.56 -2.71
CA LEU A 43 0.34 0.15 -4.00
C LEU A 43 0.15 -0.88 -5.12
N ARG A 44 -1.00 -0.83 -5.81
CA ARG A 44 -1.38 -1.83 -6.83
C ARG A 44 -1.59 -1.19 -8.19
N THR A 45 -0.64 -1.37 -9.11
CA THR A 45 -0.68 -0.81 -10.47
C THR A 45 -0.64 -1.92 -11.53
N ALA A 46 -1.04 -1.62 -12.77
CA ALA A 46 -0.92 -2.58 -13.85
C ALA A 46 0.56 -2.89 -14.11
N GLY A 47 0.95 -4.16 -13.95
CA GLY A 47 2.33 -4.60 -14.10
C GLY A 47 3.28 -4.13 -13.00
N ASN A 48 2.76 -3.70 -11.84
CA ASN A 48 3.55 -3.29 -10.67
C ASN A 48 4.66 -2.27 -10.99
N ALA A 49 4.41 -1.43 -11.99
CA ALA A 49 5.38 -0.49 -12.50
C ALA A 49 5.56 0.67 -11.51
N VAL A 50 6.82 1.04 -11.28
CA VAL A 50 7.21 2.25 -10.55
C VAL A 50 8.00 3.12 -11.52
N PRO A 51 7.44 4.23 -12.00
CA PRO A 51 8.16 5.15 -12.88
C PRO A 51 9.42 5.70 -12.23
N VAL A 52 10.44 5.97 -13.04
CA VAL A 52 11.66 6.64 -12.58
C VAL A 52 11.30 8.07 -12.17
N TYR A 53 11.79 8.49 -11.00
CA TYR A 53 11.67 9.88 -10.59
C TYR A 53 12.52 10.80 -11.49
N GLN A 54 11.92 11.88 -11.99
CA GLN A 54 12.60 12.89 -12.78
C GLN A 54 12.23 14.29 -12.28
N GLU A 55 13.23 15.11 -12.00
CA GLU A 55 13.02 16.50 -11.59
C GLU A 55 12.28 17.28 -12.68
N GLY A 56 11.30 18.09 -12.27
CA GLY A 56 10.48 18.90 -13.18
C GLY A 56 9.30 18.16 -13.84
N MET A 57 9.16 16.86 -13.64
CA MET A 57 7.96 16.12 -14.02
C MET A 57 6.87 16.24 -12.94
N ALA A 58 5.60 16.16 -13.34
CA ALA A 58 4.50 16.08 -12.39
C ALA A 58 4.64 14.79 -11.54
N ALA A 59 4.36 14.90 -10.24
CA ALA A 59 4.41 13.76 -9.34
C ALA A 59 3.41 12.68 -9.80
N SER A 60 3.90 11.44 -9.93
CA SER A 60 3.04 10.30 -10.21
C SER A 60 2.35 9.81 -8.93
N SER A 61 1.26 9.05 -9.08
CA SER A 61 0.55 8.44 -7.95
C SER A 61 1.45 7.49 -7.16
N GLU A 62 2.36 6.79 -7.84
CA GLU A 62 3.33 5.89 -7.22
C GLU A 62 4.32 6.67 -6.37
N ALA A 63 4.90 7.75 -6.92
CA ALA A 63 5.85 8.58 -6.18
C ALA A 63 5.21 9.18 -4.92
N ALA A 64 4.00 9.72 -5.04
CA ALA A 64 3.26 10.26 -3.90
C ALA A 64 2.94 9.19 -2.84
N THR A 65 2.59 7.97 -3.28
CA THR A 65 2.30 6.85 -2.38
C THR A 65 3.55 6.35 -1.66
N ILE A 66 4.68 6.26 -2.37
CA ILE A 66 5.98 5.88 -1.81
C ILE A 66 6.45 6.92 -0.80
N GLU A 67 6.37 8.21 -1.13
CA GLU A 67 6.75 9.29 -0.21
C GLU A 67 5.87 9.32 1.05
N TYR A 68 4.56 9.08 0.91
CA TYR A 68 3.65 9.00 2.06
C TYR A 68 3.95 7.81 2.99
N ALA A 69 4.53 6.73 2.45
CA ALA A 69 4.82 5.52 3.21
C ALA A 69 6.12 5.60 4.05
N MET A 70 6.95 6.62 3.83
CA MET A 70 8.24 6.81 4.51
C MET A 70 8.13 7.59 5.82
#